data_AF-A0A924A848-F1
#
_entry.id   AF-A0A924A848-F1
#
_cell.length_a   1.000
_cell.length_b   1.000
_cell.length_c   1.000
_cell.angle_alpha   90.00
_cell.angle_beta   90.00
_cell.angle_gamma   90.00
#
_symmetry.space_group_name_H-M   'P 1'
#
loop_
_entity.id
_entity.type
_entity.pdbx_description
1 polymer ?
#
loop_
_entity_poly.entity_id
_entity_poly.type
_entity_poly.pdbx_seq_one_letter_code
_entity_poly.pdbx_strand_id
1 'polypeptide(L)'
;MLVVLFLTQACIAQEILSPVPKAKYLTKFPFTQYSGGVMVIRAKLNSLPDSLNFVLDTGSGGISLDSSTCADHHISLTQSDTIITGMGDSHKVKFAFNQTLYFPGLEVDNL
;
A
#
# COMPACT_ATOMS: atom_id res chain seq x y z
N MET A 1 11.70 -46.14 -27.58
CA MET A 1 12.31 -45.57 -26.36
C MET A 1 12.61 -44.11 -26.65
N LEU A 2 11.71 -43.20 -26.28
CA LEU A 2 11.85 -41.77 -26.59
C LEU A 2 12.60 -41.10 -25.43
N VAL A 3 13.83 -40.66 -25.69
CA VAL A 3 14.64 -39.93 -24.70
C VAL A 3 14.29 -38.45 -24.82
N VAL A 4 13.61 -37.90 -23.82
CA VAL A 4 13.33 -36.46 -23.72
C VAL A 4 14.53 -35.81 -23.04
N LEU A 5 15.27 -34.99 -23.79
CA LEU A 5 16.34 -34.16 -23.26
C LEU A 5 15.72 -32.95 -22.55
N PHE A 6 15.78 -32.90 -21.23
CA PHE A 6 15.43 -31.71 -20.47
C PHE A 6 16.55 -30.66 -20.64
N LEU A 7 16.32 -29.69 -21.53
CA LEU A 7 17.08 -28.45 -21.57
C LEU A 7 16.73 -27.64 -20.31
N THR A 8 17.59 -27.70 -19.30
CA THR A 8 17.51 -26.84 -18.12
C THR A 8 17.77 -25.39 -18.55
N GLN A 9 16.71 -24.61 -18.77
CA GLN A 9 16.84 -23.16 -18.86
C GLN A 9 17.32 -22.65 -17.50
N ALA A 10 18.54 -22.10 -17.47
CA ALA A 10 19.03 -21.38 -16.33
C ALA A 10 18.14 -20.14 -16.14
N CYS A 11 17.21 -20.23 -15.19
CA CYS A 11 16.40 -19.10 -14.76
C CYS A 11 17.33 -18.12 -14.03
N ILE A 12 17.32 -16.85 -14.43
CA ILE A 12 17.95 -15.77 -13.66
C ILE A 12 17.07 -15.57 -12.42
N ALA A 13 17.44 -16.21 -11.31
CA ALA A 13 16.81 -15.99 -10.03
C ALA A 13 17.27 -14.65 -9.44
N GLN A 14 16.36 -14.05 -8.66
CA GLN A 14 16.46 -12.84 -7.81
C GLN A 14 17.74 -12.01 -7.90
N GLU A 15 17.62 -10.77 -8.40
CA GLU A 15 18.71 -9.81 -8.44
C GLU A 15 19.21 -9.48 -7.02
N ILE A 16 20.48 -9.76 -6.75
CA ILE A 16 21.17 -9.25 -5.57
C ILE A 16 21.75 -7.90 -5.94
N LEU A 17 21.10 -6.82 -5.51
CA LEU A 17 21.62 -5.47 -5.65
C LEU A 17 22.99 -5.37 -4.94
N SER A 18 24.06 -5.36 -5.72
CA SER A 18 25.44 -5.31 -5.25
C SER A 18 26.10 -4.06 -5.84
N PRO A 19 26.47 -3.07 -5.01
CA PRO A 19 26.39 -3.06 -3.55
C PRO A 19 24.95 -2.86 -3.03
N VAL A 20 24.68 -3.42 -1.84
CA VAL A 20 23.42 -3.15 -1.13
C VAL A 20 23.34 -1.64 -0.86
N PRO A 21 22.30 -0.94 -1.33
CA PRO A 21 22.16 0.48 -1.07
C PRO A 21 22.08 0.72 0.44
N LYS A 22 22.89 1.66 0.94
CA LYS A 22 22.85 2.04 2.35
C LYS A 22 21.49 2.67 2.67
N ALA A 23 20.89 2.27 3.79
CA ALA A 23 19.69 2.90 4.29
C ALA A 23 19.94 4.42 4.46
N LYS A 24 19.02 5.22 3.91
CA LYS A 24 19.04 6.68 4.02
C LYS A 24 17.88 7.11 4.89
N TYR A 25 18.14 8.02 5.81
CA TYR A 25 17.08 8.70 6.55
C TYR A 25 16.19 9.49 5.58
N LEU A 26 14.89 9.19 5.57
CA LEU A 26 13.91 9.90 4.74
C LEU A 26 13.26 11.05 5.51
N THR A 27 12.53 10.73 6.59
CA THR A 27 11.84 11.73 7.41
C THR A 27 11.55 11.18 8.81
N LYS A 28 10.99 12.05 9.66
CA LYS A 28 10.36 11.72 10.94
C LYS A 28 9.16 12.66 11.14
N PHE A 29 8.02 12.08 11.48
CA PHE A 29 6.82 12.84 11.84
C PHE A 29 6.12 12.18 13.04
N PRO A 30 5.34 12.95 13.81
CA PRO A 30 4.64 12.43 14.98
C PRO A 30 3.46 11.54 14.59
N PHE A 31 3.10 10.65 15.50
CA PHE A 31 1.85 9.89 15.47
C PHE A 31 1.18 9.95 16.84
N THR A 32 -0.12 9.66 16.89
CA THR A 32 -0.86 9.56 18.15
C THR A 32 -1.12 8.10 18.47
N GLN A 33 -0.85 7.68 19.70
CA GLN A 33 -1.19 6.34 20.17
C GLN A 33 -2.36 6.43 21.15
N TYR A 34 -3.42 5.69 20.86
CA TYR A 34 -4.58 5.55 21.74
C TYR A 34 -4.43 4.30 22.63
N SER A 35 -5.23 4.26 23.70
CA SER A 35 -5.35 3.06 24.55
C SER A 35 -5.70 1.83 23.71
N GLY A 36 -5.07 0.70 24.01
CA GLY A 36 -5.19 -0.52 23.20
C GLY A 36 -4.20 -0.61 22.03
N GLY A 37 -3.30 0.36 21.88
CA GLY A 37 -2.17 0.27 20.94
C GLY A 37 -2.47 0.76 19.52
N VAL A 38 -3.66 1.33 19.29
CA VAL A 38 -4.03 1.90 17.99
C VAL A 38 -3.16 3.14 17.73
N MET A 39 -2.33 3.06 16.69
CA MET A 39 -1.48 4.17 16.24
C MET A 39 -2.13 4.86 15.06
N VAL A 40 -2.27 6.19 15.15
CA VAL A 40 -2.91 7.02 14.12
C VAL A 40 -1.92 8.06 13.61
N ILE A 41 -1.82 8.13 12.28
CA ILE A 41 -1.06 9.16 11.56
C ILE A 41 -2.03 10.02 10.75
N ARG A 42 -1.66 11.27 10.51
CA ARG A 42 -2.43 12.20 9.67
C ARG A 42 -1.69 12.45 8.37
N ALA A 43 -2.40 12.35 7.27
CA ALA A 43 -1.89 12.70 5.95
C ALA A 43 -2.97 13.37 5.12
N LYS A 44 -2.55 14.32 4.28
CA LYS A 44 -3.42 14.91 3.27
C LYS A 44 -3.43 13.99 2.05
N LEU A 45 -4.61 13.62 1.59
CA LEU A 45 -4.80 12.85 0.36
C LEU A 45 -5.01 13.82 -0.80
N ASN A 46 -4.18 13.72 -1.84
CA ASN A 46 -4.22 14.59 -3.01
C ASN A 46 -4.32 16.08 -2.64
N SER A 47 -5.31 16.78 -3.22
CA SER A 47 -5.64 18.18 -2.99
C SER A 47 -6.78 18.38 -1.98
N LEU A 48 -7.12 17.36 -1.17
CA LEU A 48 -8.16 17.53 -0.14
C LEU A 48 -7.79 18.66 0.84
N PRO A 49 -8.77 19.46 1.27
CA PRO A 49 -8.50 20.64 2.09
C PRO A 49 -8.00 20.31 3.51
N ASP A 50 -8.38 19.14 4.05
CA ASP A 50 -7.94 18.65 5.35
C ASP A 50 -7.24 17.29 5.23
N SER A 51 -6.49 16.93 6.27
CA SER A 51 -5.86 15.62 6.44
C SER A 51 -6.87 14.57 6.91
N LEU A 52 -6.72 13.35 6.40
CA LEU A 52 -7.40 12.18 6.90
C LEU A 52 -6.59 11.52 8.03
N ASN A 53 -7.27 10.74 8.87
CA ASN A 53 -6.64 9.89 9.87
C ASN A 53 -6.46 8.49 9.32
N PHE A 54 -5.25 7.96 9.40
CA PHE A 54 -4.92 6.60 9.00
C PHE A 54 -4.48 5.80 10.21
N VAL A 55 -5.01 4.58 10.35
CA VAL A 55 -4.52 3.62 11.32
C VAL A 55 -3.30 2.92 10.72
N LEU A 56 -2.21 2.87 11.49
CA LEU A 56 -1.03 2.11 11.10
C LEU A 56 -1.25 0.63 11.40
N ASP A 57 -1.56 -0.16 10.36
CA ASP A 57 -1.83 -1.60 10.45
C ASP A 57 -0.79 -2.41 9.67
N THR A 58 0.10 -3.09 10.40
CA THR A 58 1.14 -3.94 9.83
C THR A 58 0.59 -5.24 9.20
N GLY A 59 -0.67 -5.59 9.46
CA GLY A 59 -1.35 -6.73 8.86
C GLY A 59 -2.04 -6.41 7.52
N SER A 60 -2.09 -5.13 7.12
CA SER A 60 -2.72 -4.71 5.88
C SER A 60 -1.78 -4.91 4.67
N GLY A 61 -2.33 -5.37 3.55
CA GLY A 61 -1.59 -5.53 2.29
C GLY A 61 -1.49 -4.26 1.45
N GLY A 62 -2.13 -3.18 1.89
CA GLY A 62 -2.21 -1.90 1.19
C GLY A 62 -3.02 -0.88 1.99
N ILE A 63 -3.11 0.34 1.45
CA ILE A 63 -3.88 1.42 2.08
C ILE A 63 -5.35 1.23 1.75
N SER A 64 -6.19 1.21 2.79
CA SER A 64 -7.64 1.09 2.65
C SER A 64 -8.33 2.39 3.00
N LEU A 65 -9.29 2.78 2.18
CA LEU A 65 -10.22 3.87 2.44
C LEU A 65 -11.63 3.29 2.50
N ASP A 66 -12.44 3.73 3.47
CA ASP A 66 -13.84 3.34 3.52
C ASP A 66 -14.63 3.99 2.37
N SER A 67 -15.75 3.37 2.01
CA SER A 67 -16.56 3.79 0.86
C SER A 67 -17.21 5.16 1.07
N SER A 68 -17.55 5.54 2.30
CA SER A 68 -18.09 6.87 2.61
C SER A 68 -17.05 7.97 2.36
N THR A 69 -15.83 7.81 2.89
CA THR A 69 -14.73 8.75 2.63
C THR A 69 -14.48 8.91 1.13
N CYS A 70 -14.51 7.82 0.36
CA CYS A 70 -14.36 7.88 -1.09
C CYS A 70 -15.51 8.65 -1.77
N ALA A 71 -16.74 8.43 -1.35
CA ALA A 71 -17.91 9.10 -1.90
C ALA A 71 -17.92 10.60 -1.59
N ASP A 72 -17.69 10.97 -0.33
CA ASP A 72 -17.70 12.35 0.14
C ASP A 72 -16.64 13.21 -0.56
N HIS A 73 -15.47 12.61 -0.83
CA HIS A 73 -14.35 13.27 -1.48
C HIS A 73 -14.27 13.04 -2.99
N HIS A 74 -15.29 12.41 -3.59
CA HIS A 74 -15.37 12.14 -5.03
C HIS A 74 -14.12 11.41 -5.57
N ILE A 75 -13.60 10.46 -4.80
CA ILE A 75 -12.43 9.66 -5.18
C ILE A 75 -12.87 8.61 -6.19
N SER A 76 -12.28 8.65 -7.39
CA SER A 76 -12.58 7.71 -8.47
C SER A 76 -12.13 6.30 -8.10
N LEU A 77 -13.08 5.36 -8.12
CA LEU A 77 -12.85 3.95 -7.84
C LEU A 77 -12.98 3.11 -9.12
N THR A 78 -11.95 2.34 -9.42
CA THR A 78 -11.92 1.40 -10.55
C THR A 78 -12.18 -0.02 -10.05
N GLN A 79 -13.14 -0.71 -10.67
CA GLN A 79 -13.41 -2.11 -10.35
C GLN A 79 -12.19 -2.98 -10.69
N SER A 80 -11.85 -3.90 -9.79
CA SER A 80 -10.82 -4.91 -10.02
C SER A 80 -11.36 -6.33 -9.86
N ASP A 81 -10.62 -7.28 -10.41
CA ASP A 81 -10.76 -8.70 -10.15
C ASP A 81 -9.95 -9.16 -8.93
N THR A 82 -9.20 -8.26 -8.29
CA THR A 82 -8.51 -8.54 -7.03
C THR A 82 -9.51 -8.86 -5.94
N ILE A 83 -9.28 -9.99 -5.27
CA ILE A 83 -10.03 -10.44 -4.10
C ILE A 83 -9.19 -10.17 -2.87
N ILE A 84 -9.75 -9.46 -1.90
CA ILE A 84 -9.15 -9.30 -0.57
C ILE A 84 -9.90 -10.21 0.41
N THR A 85 -9.13 -10.95 1.21
CA THR A 85 -9.64 -11.83 2.26
C THR A 85 -9.38 -11.19 3.61
N GLY A 86 -10.46 -10.93 4.36
CA GLY A 86 -10.42 -10.41 5.72
C GLY A 86 -10.72 -11.47 6.77
N MET A 87 -11.08 -11.04 7.99
CA MET A 87 -11.52 -11.91 9.10
C MET A 87 -12.89 -12.58 8.83
N GLY A 88 -12.96 -13.43 7.82
CA GLY A 88 -14.09 -14.34 7.59
C GLY A 88 -14.79 -14.22 6.24
N ASP A 89 -14.36 -13.31 5.36
CA ASP A 89 -14.94 -13.18 4.02
C ASP A 89 -13.91 -12.73 2.97
N SER A 90 -14.18 -13.07 1.72
CA SER A 90 -13.39 -12.72 0.55
C SER A 90 -14.27 -12.00 -0.45
N HIS A 91 -13.92 -10.78 -0.82
CA HIS A 91 -14.70 -9.98 -1.76
C HIS A 91 -13.80 -9.30 -2.80
N LYS A 92 -14.37 -9.05 -3.98
CA LYS A 92 -13.72 -8.22 -5.00
C LYS A 92 -13.68 -6.78 -4.52
N VAL A 93 -12.54 -6.14 -4.65
CA VAL A 93 -12.35 -4.75 -4.23
C VAL A 93 -12.25 -3.80 -5.41
N LYS A 94 -12.50 -2.52 -5.14
CA LYS A 94 -12.23 -1.43 -6.06
C LYS A 94 -10.96 -0.71 -5.61
N PHE A 95 -10.20 -0.19 -6.55
CA PHE A 95 -8.98 0.59 -6.26
C PHE A 95 -9.16 2.05 -6.63
N ALA A 96 -8.60 2.91 -5.79
CA ALA A 96 -8.29 4.29 -6.15
C ALA A 96 -6.82 4.33 -6.57
N PHE A 97 -6.58 4.45 -7.88
CA PHE A 97 -5.22 4.48 -8.43
C PHE A 97 -4.68 5.90 -8.55
N ASN A 98 -3.35 6.01 -8.60
CA ASN A 98 -2.59 7.25 -8.80
C ASN A 98 -2.92 8.28 -7.72
N GLN A 99 -3.01 7.82 -6.48
CA GLN A 99 -3.23 8.69 -5.33
C GLN A 99 -1.90 9.18 -4.77
N THR A 100 -1.93 10.29 -4.04
CA THR A 100 -0.75 10.81 -3.34
C THR A 100 -1.09 11.15 -1.90
N LEU A 101 -0.28 10.64 -0.97
CA LEU A 101 -0.36 11.00 0.45
C LEU A 101 0.78 11.94 0.81
N TYR A 102 0.41 13.06 1.43
CA TYR A 102 1.34 14.05 1.94
C TYR A 102 1.41 13.97 3.47
N PHE A 103 2.57 13.56 3.96
CA PHE A 103 2.95 13.56 5.37
C PHE A 103 3.92 14.72 5.66
N PRO A 104 4.17 15.07 6.94
CA PRO A 104 5.22 16.02 7.27
C PRO A 104 6.60 15.51 6.82
N GLY A 105 7.17 16.15 5.79
CA GLY A 105 8.48 15.83 5.24
C GLY A 105 8.54 14.54 4.41
N LEU A 106 7.40 13.97 4.00
CA LEU A 106 7.35 12.82 3.10
C LEU A 106 6.13 12.89 2.18
N GLU A 107 6.40 12.74 0.90
CA GLU A 107 5.39 12.56 -0.14
C GLU A 107 5.45 11.10 -0.60
N VAL A 108 4.29 10.46 -0.67
CA VAL A 108 4.14 9.10 -1.18
C VAL A 108 3.18 9.18 -2.36
N ASP A 109 3.74 9.14 -3.57
CA ASP A 109 3.01 9.24 -4.83
C ASP A 109 2.83 7.86 -5.48
N ASN A 110 2.08 7.84 -6.59
CA ASN A 110 1.84 6.64 -7.40
C ASN A 110 1.25 5.45 -6.61
N LEU A 111 0.36 5.75 -5.65
CA LEU A 111 -0.39 4.76 -4.86
C LEU A 111 -1.55 4.14 -5.64
#